data_AF-A0A535GFC8-F1
#
_entry.id   AF-A0A535GFC8-F1
#
_cell.length_a   1.000
_cell.length_b   1.000
_cell.length_c   1.000
_cell.angle_alpha   90.00
_cell.angle_beta   90.00
_cell.angle_gamma   90.00
#
_symmetry.space_group_name_H-M   'P 1'
#
loop_
_entity.id
_entity.type
_entity.pdbx_description
1 polymer ?
#
loop_
_entity_poly.entity_id
_entity_poly.type
_entity_poly.pdbx_seq_one_letter_code
_entity_poly.pdbx_strand_id
1 'polypeptide(L)'
;MSMSTLLSPTTVLRLGGAVLLLLGLIGLSGVTNNIAAFNLDSGENIAHVALGIVGLAAGFGTRNAELHRWLVAFIALSGLFTGIYGFTLAAGDEMHRNFFGLANLENPADNVLHLVVGIWAAAAAYLNRPAMAMSEART
;
A
#
# COMPACT_ATOMS: atom_id res chain seq x y z
N MET A 1 10.94 1.36 17.36
CA MET A 1 10.28 2.50 16.67
C MET A 1 9.07 2.90 17.51
N SER A 2 8.78 4.19 17.71
CA SER A 2 7.57 4.60 18.45
C SER A 2 6.33 4.54 17.55
N MET A 3 5.13 4.49 18.14
CA MET A 3 3.87 4.53 17.37
C MET A 3 3.78 5.80 16.51
N SER A 4 4.21 6.95 17.04
CA SER A 4 4.25 8.20 16.29
C SER A 4 5.17 8.13 15.07
N THR A 5 6.26 7.36 15.15
CA THR A 5 7.15 7.12 14.00
C THR A 5 6.47 6.23 12.95
N LEU A 6 5.79 5.17 13.37
CA LEU A 6 5.07 4.26 12.45
C LEU A 6 3.89 4.93 11.75
N LEU A 7 3.25 5.91 12.39
CA LEU A 7 2.16 6.71 11.83
C LEU A 7 2.65 7.93 11.06
N SER A 8 3.95 8.06 10.77
CA SER A 8 4.46 9.16 9.93
C SER A 8 4.28 8.82 8.45
N PRO A 9 3.72 9.72 7.61
CA PRO A 9 3.66 9.50 6.17
C PRO A 9 5.03 9.19 5.54
N THR A 10 6.08 9.86 5.99
CA THR A 10 7.45 9.59 5.52
C THR A 10 7.90 8.18 5.85
N THR A 11 7.59 7.67 7.05
CA THR A 11 7.91 6.30 7.45
C THR A 11 7.12 5.29 6.62
N VAL A 12 5.84 5.54 6.35
CA VAL A 12 5.02 4.70 5.46
C VAL A 12 5.64 4.61 4.08
N LEU A 13 6.05 5.75 3.49
CA LEU A 13 6.68 5.74 2.16
C LEU A 13 8.01 5.00 2.14
N ARG A 14 8.83 5.13 3.19
CA ARG A 14 10.13 4.45 3.27
C ARG A 14 10.00 2.95 3.53
N LEU A 15 9.32 2.59 4.61
CA LEU A 15 9.18 1.19 5.01
C LEU A 15 8.19 0.46 4.11
N GLY A 16 7.01 1.03 3.88
CA GLY A 16 6.02 0.49 2.96
C GLY A 16 6.55 0.41 1.54
N GLY A 17 7.27 1.45 1.07
CA GLY A 17 7.90 1.41 -0.26
C GLY A 17 8.94 0.30 -0.39
N ALA A 18 9.78 0.10 0.63
CA ALA A 18 10.75 -1.00 0.65
C ALA A 18 10.06 -2.37 0.63
N VAL A 19 9.02 -2.56 1.46
CA VAL A 19 8.26 -3.81 1.53
C VAL A 19 7.56 -4.10 0.21
N LEU A 20 6.87 -3.12 -0.38
CA LEU A 20 6.19 -3.28 -1.67
C LEU A 20 7.18 -3.63 -2.80
N LEU A 21 8.32 -2.94 -2.84
CA LEU A 21 9.35 -3.24 -3.84
C LEU A 21 9.88 -4.67 -3.68
N LEU A 22 10.20 -5.09 -2.46
CA LEU A 22 10.68 -6.45 -2.21
C LEU A 22 9.62 -7.50 -2.54
N LEU A 23 8.37 -7.30 -2.10
CA LEU A 23 7.27 -8.22 -2.38
C LEU A 23 7.04 -8.37 -3.88
N GLY A 24 6.97 -7.26 -4.62
CA GLY A 24 6.77 -7.30 -6.07
C GLY A 24 7.92 -7.98 -6.82
N LEU A 25 9.17 -7.74 -6.41
CA LEU A 25 10.33 -8.41 -7.02
C LEU A 25 10.36 -9.91 -6.70
N ILE A 26 10.05 -10.30 -5.47
CA ILE A 26 9.98 -11.70 -5.05
C ILE A 26 8.85 -12.42 -5.80
N GLY A 27 7.66 -11.82 -5.91
CA GLY A 27 6.55 -12.40 -6.67
C GLY A 27 6.86 -12.55 -8.16
N LEU A 28 7.46 -11.54 -8.80
CA LEU A 28 7.89 -11.62 -10.20
C LEU A 28 8.96 -12.70 -10.45
N SER A 29 9.76 -13.04 -9.44
CA SER A 29 10.74 -14.14 -9.55
C SER A 29 10.10 -15.53 -9.56
N GLY A 30 8.82 -15.64 -9.18
CA GLY A 30 8.09 -16.90 -9.11
C GLY A 30 8.37 -17.75 -7.85
N VAL A 31 9.22 -17.26 -6.94
CA VAL A 31 9.60 -17.98 -5.70
C VAL A 31 8.39 -18.26 -4.81
N THR A 32 7.36 -17.42 -4.85
CA THR A 32 6.17 -17.55 -4.00
C THR A 32 4.98 -18.22 -4.68
N ASN A 33 5.09 -18.67 -5.94
CA ASN A 33 3.96 -19.22 -6.70
C ASN A 33 3.31 -20.46 -6.06
N ASN A 34 4.07 -21.19 -5.23
CA ASN A 34 3.56 -22.37 -4.52
C ASN A 34 3.08 -22.05 -3.10
N ILE A 35 3.03 -20.78 -2.71
CA ILE A 35 2.59 -20.31 -1.40
C ILE A 35 1.27 -19.57 -1.61
N ALA A 36 0.15 -20.23 -1.29
CA ALA A 36 -1.19 -19.72 -1.58
C ALA A 36 -1.43 -18.26 -1.14
N ALA A 37 -0.92 -17.86 0.03
CA ALA A 37 -1.07 -16.49 0.54
C ALA A 37 -0.24 -15.42 -0.19
N PHE A 38 0.70 -15.82 -1.05
CA PHE A 38 1.63 -14.95 -1.78
C PHE A 38 1.67 -15.29 -3.28
N ASN A 39 0.67 -16.03 -3.76
CA ASN A 39 0.53 -16.41 -5.15
C ASN A 39 -0.23 -15.31 -5.91
N LEU A 40 0.47 -14.19 -6.12
CA LEU A 40 -0.05 -13.01 -6.80
C LEU A 40 0.23 -13.10 -8.30
N ASP A 41 -0.66 -12.55 -9.11
CA ASP A 41 -0.47 -12.49 -10.55
C ASP A 41 0.63 -11.48 -10.94
N SER A 42 1.10 -11.54 -12.19
CA SER A 42 2.09 -10.60 -12.73
C SER A 42 1.71 -9.11 -12.57
N GLY A 43 0.42 -8.79 -12.67
CA GLY A 43 -0.15 -7.45 -12.57
C GLY A 43 -0.02 -6.84 -11.18
N GLU A 44 -0.47 -7.58 -10.16
CA GLU A 44 -0.30 -7.20 -8.75
C GLU A 44 1.17 -6.96 -8.41
N ASN A 45 2.06 -7.87 -8.84
CA ASN A 45 3.48 -7.73 -8.55
C ASN A 45 4.11 -6.51 -9.24
N ILE A 46 3.70 -6.18 -10.47
CA ILE A 46 4.13 -4.97 -11.17
C ILE A 46 3.63 -3.72 -10.42
N ALA A 47 2.38 -3.72 -9.95
CA ALA A 47 1.83 -2.62 -9.17
C ALA A 47 2.63 -2.40 -7.87
N HIS A 48 2.99 -3.48 -7.16
CA HIS A 48 3.84 -3.42 -5.97
C HIS A 48 5.23 -2.87 -6.26
N VAL A 49 5.90 -3.30 -7.34
CA VAL A 49 7.19 -2.73 -7.74
C VAL A 49 7.07 -1.24 -8.04
N ALA A 50 6.09 -0.83 -8.85
CA ALA A 50 5.91 0.56 -9.24
C ALA A 50 5.63 1.46 -8.02
N LEU A 51 4.68 1.07 -7.16
CA LEU A 51 4.36 1.79 -5.93
C LEU A 51 5.54 1.80 -4.95
N GLY A 52 6.30 0.71 -4.88
CA GLY A 52 7.51 0.61 -4.05
C GLY A 52 8.59 1.60 -4.48
N ILE A 53 8.87 1.68 -5.78
CA ILE A 53 9.82 2.66 -6.34
C ILE A 53 9.36 4.09 -6.06
N VAL A 54 8.10 4.41 -6.34
CA VAL A 54 7.54 5.76 -6.09
C VAL A 54 7.61 6.10 -4.60
N GLY A 55 7.26 5.16 -3.71
CA GLY A 55 7.32 5.33 -2.26
C GLY A 55 8.73 5.64 -1.77
N LEU A 56 9.72 4.86 -2.20
CA LEU A 56 11.13 5.08 -1.83
C LEU A 56 11.67 6.39 -2.41
N ALA A 57 11.38 6.66 -3.69
CA ALA A 57 11.80 7.88 -4.36
C ALA A 57 11.26 9.13 -3.64
N ALA A 58 9.98 9.13 -3.25
CA ALA A 58 9.41 10.23 -2.48
C ALA A 58 10.01 10.27 -1.06
N GLY A 59 10.00 9.15 -0.34
CA GLY A 59 10.41 9.07 1.06
C GLY A 59 11.87 9.46 1.33
N PHE A 60 12.76 9.26 0.35
CA PHE A 60 14.18 9.65 0.44
C PHE A 60 14.55 10.86 -0.42
N GLY A 61 13.85 11.09 -1.53
CA GLY A 61 14.21 12.12 -2.52
C GLY A 61 13.66 13.50 -2.21
N THR A 62 12.69 13.65 -1.32
CA THR A 62 12.14 14.96 -0.94
C THR A 62 11.78 15.06 0.54
N ARG A 63 11.66 16.30 1.02
CA ARG A 63 11.24 16.64 2.40
C ARG A 63 9.85 17.27 2.45
N ASN A 64 9.13 17.32 1.32
CA ASN A 64 7.79 17.90 1.25
C ASN A 64 6.77 17.03 2.00
N ALA A 65 6.42 17.47 3.21
CA ALA A 65 5.50 16.75 4.09
C ALA A 65 4.07 16.62 3.51
N GLU A 66 3.62 17.61 2.75
CA GLU A 66 2.29 17.57 2.13
C GLU A 66 2.24 16.55 1.00
N LEU A 67 3.27 16.52 0.15
CA LEU A 67 3.39 15.50 -0.88
C LEU A 67 3.42 14.10 -0.25
N HIS A 68 4.19 13.91 0.83
CA HIS A 68 4.23 12.62 1.52
C HIS A 68 2.85 12.22 2.04
N ARG A 69 2.12 13.16 2.62
CA ARG A 69 0.75 12.93 3.10
C ARG A 69 -0.18 12.52 1.96
N TRP A 70 -0.15 13.23 0.82
CA TRP A 70 -1.03 12.93 -0.30
C TRP A 70 -0.69 11.60 -0.97
N LEU A 71 0.58 11.25 -1.10
CA LEU A 71 1.00 9.94 -1.60
C LEU A 71 0.54 8.81 -0.67
N VAL A 72 0.66 8.99 0.64
CA VAL A 72 0.18 8.00 1.61
C VAL A 72 -1.35 7.94 1.65
N ALA A 73 -2.05 9.06 1.47
CA ALA A 73 -3.50 9.07 1.32
C ALA A 73 -3.94 8.31 0.06
N PHE A 74 -3.20 8.43 -1.05
CA PHE A 74 -3.44 7.63 -2.25
C PHE A 74 -3.24 6.14 -1.97
N ILE A 75 -2.14 5.75 -1.33
CA ILE A 75 -1.90 4.35 -0.90
C ILE A 75 -3.04 3.84 -0.01
N ALA A 76 -3.52 4.67 0.93
CA ALA A 76 -4.64 4.33 1.80
C ALA A 76 -5.92 4.04 1.00
N LEU A 77 -6.28 4.93 0.06
CA LEU A 77 -7.45 4.75 -0.79
C LEU A 77 -7.32 3.52 -1.68
N SER A 78 -6.16 3.31 -2.30
CA SER A 78 -5.90 2.14 -3.13
C SER A 78 -6.03 0.85 -2.33
N GLY A 79 -5.35 0.74 -1.18
CA GLY A 79 -5.37 -0.48 -0.35
C GLY A 79 -6.74 -0.76 0.28
N LEU A 80 -7.46 0.26 0.71
CA LEU A 80 -8.84 0.08 1.18
C LEU A 80 -9.78 -0.33 0.04
N PHE A 81 -9.64 0.28 -1.14
CA PHE A 81 -10.45 -0.08 -2.29
C PHE A 81 -10.18 -1.54 -2.72
N THR A 82 -8.93 -1.92 -2.95
CA THR A 82 -8.59 -3.30 -3.37
C THR A 82 -8.99 -4.31 -2.30
N GLY A 83 -8.66 -4.05 -1.05
CA GLY A 83 -8.98 -4.94 0.07
C GLY A 83 -10.48 -5.12 0.30
N ILE A 84 -11.32 -4.10 0.08
CA ILE A 84 -12.79 -4.24 0.18
C ILE A 84 -13.36 -4.89 -1.08
N TYR A 85 -12.97 -4.39 -2.25
CA TYR A 85 -13.54 -4.81 -3.54
C TYR A 85 -13.17 -6.26 -3.87
N GLY A 86 -11.97 -6.71 -3.55
CA GLY A 86 -11.52 -8.08 -3.79
C GLY A 86 -12.39 -9.14 -3.12
N PHE A 87 -12.94 -8.86 -1.93
CA PHE A 87 -13.91 -9.76 -1.27
C PHE A 87 -15.26 -9.86 -1.99
N THR A 88 -15.56 -8.97 -2.95
CA THR A 88 -16.77 -9.03 -3.76
C THR A 88 -16.59 -9.85 -5.04
N LEU A 89 -15.34 -10.19 -5.38
CA LEU A 89 -15.02 -11.03 -6.54
C LEU A 89 -15.20 -12.51 -6.18
N ALA A 90 -15.63 -13.30 -7.17
CA ALA A 90 -15.79 -14.74 -6.97
C ALA A 90 -14.40 -15.37 -6.80
N ALA A 91 -14.17 -16.11 -5.69
CA ALA A 91 -12.91 -16.82 -5.51
C ALA A 91 -12.68 -17.81 -6.66
N GLY A 92 -11.50 -17.77 -7.27
CA GLY A 92 -11.21 -18.52 -8.48
C GLY A 92 -9.72 -18.60 -8.82
N ASP A 93 -9.38 -18.30 -10.06
CA ASP A 93 -8.06 -18.50 -10.64
C ASP A 93 -7.09 -17.38 -10.25
N GLU A 94 -6.49 -17.51 -9.07
CA GLU A 94 -5.57 -16.53 -8.45
C GLU A 94 -4.33 -16.17 -9.30
N MET A 95 -3.96 -17.01 -10.28
CA MET A 95 -2.72 -16.83 -11.06
C MET A 95 -2.92 -16.04 -12.36
N HIS A 96 -4.16 -15.83 -12.78
CA HIS A 96 -4.46 -15.12 -14.03
C HIS A 96 -5.15 -13.79 -13.76
N ARG A 97 -4.90 -12.80 -14.61
CA ARG A 97 -5.52 -11.47 -14.48
C ARG A 97 -7.02 -11.56 -14.71
N ASN A 98 -7.81 -10.97 -13.81
CA ASN A 98 -9.27 -10.93 -13.89
C ASN A 98 -9.86 -9.51 -13.78
N PHE A 99 -9.21 -8.59 -13.06
CA PHE A 99 -9.66 -7.21 -12.87
C PHE A 99 -9.29 -6.37 -14.10
N PHE A 100 -10.21 -6.30 -15.06
CA PHE A 100 -10.03 -5.64 -16.36
C PHE A 100 -8.78 -6.13 -17.14
N GLY A 101 -8.30 -7.34 -16.85
CA GLY A 101 -7.07 -7.89 -17.43
C GLY A 101 -5.78 -7.25 -16.92
N LEU A 102 -5.84 -6.54 -15.78
CA LEU A 102 -4.71 -5.82 -15.20
C LEU A 102 -4.08 -6.52 -14.00
N ALA A 103 -4.90 -7.08 -13.10
CA ALA A 103 -4.45 -7.75 -11.87
C ALA A 103 -5.47 -8.84 -11.46
N ASN A 104 -5.07 -9.76 -10.58
CA ASN A 104 -5.98 -10.57 -9.79
C ASN A 104 -6.28 -9.87 -8.47
N LEU A 105 -7.50 -9.92 -7.94
CA LEU A 105 -7.82 -9.39 -6.59
C LEU A 105 -8.68 -10.40 -5.79
N GLU A 106 -8.77 -11.65 -6.25
CA GLU A 106 -9.62 -12.68 -5.65
C GLU A 106 -8.98 -13.36 -4.44
N ASN A 107 -7.66 -13.21 -4.24
CA ASN A 107 -6.94 -13.85 -3.15
C ASN A 107 -7.34 -13.24 -1.79
N PRO A 108 -8.00 -14.00 -0.88
CA PRO A 108 -8.49 -13.44 0.38
C PRO A 108 -7.36 -12.99 1.32
N ALA A 109 -6.21 -13.65 1.29
CA ALA A 109 -5.07 -13.29 2.14
C ALA A 109 -4.46 -11.95 1.70
N ASP A 110 -4.36 -11.73 0.39
CA ASP A 110 -3.92 -10.46 -0.18
C ASP A 110 -4.92 -9.34 0.14
N ASN A 111 -6.23 -9.60 0.04
CA ASN A 111 -7.27 -8.63 0.42
C ASN A 111 -7.17 -8.20 1.88
N VAL A 112 -6.93 -9.15 2.82
CA VAL A 112 -6.68 -8.82 4.23
C VAL A 112 -5.44 -7.94 4.38
N LEU A 113 -4.35 -8.27 3.69
CA LEU A 113 -3.12 -7.48 3.74
C LEU A 113 -3.34 -6.05 3.25
N HIS A 114 -4.05 -5.88 2.13
CA HIS A 114 -4.43 -4.59 1.58
C HIS A 114 -5.30 -3.77 2.54
N LEU A 115 -6.25 -4.39 3.24
CA LEU A 115 -7.03 -3.71 4.28
C LEU A 115 -6.13 -3.24 5.43
N VAL A 116 -5.24 -4.11 5.95
CA VAL A 116 -4.35 -3.76 7.06
C VAL A 116 -3.42 -2.60 6.68
N VAL A 117 -2.81 -2.67 5.49
CA VAL A 117 -1.92 -1.61 4.99
C VAL A 117 -2.70 -0.34 4.68
N GLY A 118 -3.90 -0.45 4.11
CA GLY A 118 -4.79 0.67 3.81
C GLY A 118 -5.23 1.41 5.07
N ILE A 119 -5.60 0.69 6.13
CA ILE A 119 -5.94 1.25 7.44
C ILE A 119 -4.72 1.94 8.06
N TRP A 120 -3.54 1.30 8.02
CA TRP A 120 -2.31 1.89 8.55
C TRP A 120 -1.92 3.18 7.80
N ALA A 121 -1.99 3.18 6.48
CA ALA A 121 -1.74 4.34 5.64
C ALA A 121 -2.77 5.46 5.89
N ALA A 122 -4.06 5.11 6.03
CA ALA A 122 -5.11 6.07 6.38
C ALA A 122 -4.81 6.72 7.74
N ALA A 123 -4.49 5.90 8.75
CA ALA A 123 -4.11 6.40 10.06
C ALA A 123 -2.90 7.34 9.98
N ALA A 124 -1.87 6.99 9.20
CA ALA A 124 -0.69 7.84 9.03
C ALA A 124 -0.99 9.16 8.31
N ALA A 125 -1.85 9.14 7.27
CA ALA A 125 -2.22 10.33 6.51
C ALA A 125 -3.15 11.28 7.28
N TYR A 126 -4.01 10.76 8.17
CA TYR A 126 -5.07 11.53 8.83
C TYR A 126 -4.80 11.86 10.31
N LEU A 127 -4.16 10.97 11.08
CA LEU A 127 -3.96 11.17 12.52
C LEU A 127 -2.71 11.97 12.86
N ASN A 128 -1.71 11.98 11.97
CA ASN A 128 -0.45 12.69 12.19
C ASN A 128 -0.50 14.11 11.60
N ARG A 129 -1.56 14.86 11.92
CA ARG A 129 -1.66 16.28 11.56
C ARG A 129 -0.69 17.06 12.45
N PRO A 130 0.27 17.82 11.90
CA PRO A 130 1.00 18.78 12.71
C PRO A 130 -0.03 19.72 13.35
N ALA A 131 0.16 20.02 14.63
CA ALA A 131 -0.72 20.83 15.47
C ALA A 131 -1.01 22.26 14.96
N MET A 132 -0.49 22.65 13.79
CA MET A 132 -0.69 23.95 13.15
C MET A 132 -2.18 24.26 12.87
N ALA A 133 -3.01 23.28 12.55
CA ALA A 133 -4.44 23.52 12.29
C ALA A 133 -5.28 23.78 13.55
N MET A 134 -4.79 23.45 14.76
CA MET A 134 -5.51 23.75 16.01
C MET A 134 -5.20 25.13 16.59
N SER A 135 -4.14 25.79 16.12
CA SER A 135 -3.78 27.14 16.55
C SER A 135 -4.61 28.22 15.86
N GLU A 136 -4.98 28.03 14.60
CA GLU A 136 -5.77 29.00 13.82
C GLU A 136 -7.27 28.99 14.19
N ALA A 137 -7.77 27.91 14.77
CA ALA A 137 -9.16 27.83 15.24
C ALA A 137 -9.40 28.47 16.62
N ARG A 138 -8.36 29.07 17.23
CA ARG A 138 -8.41 29.69 18.57
C ARG A 138 -8.09 31.19 18.58
N THR A 139 -8.02 31.84 17.42
CA THR A 139 -7.84 33.29 17.25
C THR A 139 -9.03 33.89 16.54
#